data_AF-A0A369QHI1-F1
#
_entry.id   AF-A0A369QHI1-F1
#
_cell.length_a   1.000
_cell.length_b   1.000
_cell.length_c   1.000
_cell.angle_alpha   90.00
_cell.angle_beta   90.00
_cell.angle_gamma   90.00
#
_symmetry.space_group_name_H-M   'P 1'
#
loop_
_entity.id
_entity.type
_entity.pdbx_description
1 polymer ?
#
loop_
_entity_poly.entity_id
_entity_poly.type
_entity_poly.pdbx_seq_one_letter_code
_entity_poly.pdbx_strand_id
1 'polypeptide(L)'
;MATLNYKTPGVYIEEITTLPPSVAEVETAIPAFIGFTETGVRNDPRRIASLVEYQEYFGYAEIERGISVTVEKSANNPSEARVLHVSIDPATKSKNVLYYALQLYFANGGGPCYIVSAGNFADSAGNPREAYGNALLASSKEDEPTLLVFPDAPFTLNAADYYGLMNDALAECSRLGDRFTIVDVLSVNNDSLASVAAFRQAITANLTEAKYGSAYHPYLNTSLDYRYEDPETKTPVVKVLLAGDDAAARALDDSRQTALVARRDADAARAEVDALKQASDAGDAEAKKKIPDAEKRARDLESAAKTAQTAADNAGKAVTEQTWQDQNNAVQNQIRKMIGGLGVQLTPCAAVAGVYAAVDSTRGVWKAPANVSLNYITSTAARITDDDQRDLNVDVVAGKSVNAIRSFIGMGTKIWGARTLAGNDNEWRYVNVRRFFNMVEESIKKSTYWAVFEPNDKNTWVRVRAMIENYLYQKWEQGALAGAKAEDSFYVRVGLGETMSPVDILEGRMIIEIGLAAVRPAEFIIIRFSHFLQKS
;
A
#
# COMPACT_ATOMS: atom_id res chain seq x y z
N MET A 1 34.71 -12.71 35.50
CA MET A 1 36.12 -12.84 35.07
C MET A 1 36.78 -13.96 35.86
N ALA A 2 37.29 -15.00 35.21
CA ALA A 2 38.13 -15.98 35.88
C ALA A 2 39.43 -15.27 36.29
N THR A 3 39.70 -15.19 37.59
CA THR A 3 40.96 -14.64 38.12
C THR A 3 42.09 -15.60 37.75
N LEU A 4 42.82 -15.28 36.68
CA LEU A 4 44.05 -15.97 36.32
C LEU A 4 45.11 -15.66 37.39
N ASN A 5 45.37 -16.63 38.26
CA ASN A 5 46.50 -16.59 39.16
C ASN A 5 47.78 -16.80 38.33
N TYR A 6 48.56 -15.75 38.08
CA TYR A 6 49.89 -15.88 37.50
C TYR A 6 50.80 -16.63 38.50
N LYS A 7 51.23 -17.85 38.13
CA LYS A 7 51.98 -18.75 39.04
C LYS A 7 53.50 -18.71 38.84
N THR A 8 53.99 -17.96 37.88
CA THR A 8 55.42 -17.88 37.56
C THR A 8 55.86 -16.45 37.27
N PRO A 9 57.08 -16.04 37.64
CA PRO A 9 57.66 -14.78 37.19
C PRO A 9 57.87 -14.80 35.66
N GLY A 10 57.34 -13.83 34.93
CA GLY A 10 57.45 -13.74 33.47
C GLY A 10 56.75 -12.51 32.89
N VAL A 11 56.94 -12.27 31.60
CA VAL A 11 56.18 -11.25 30.83
C VAL A 11 55.01 -11.97 30.16
N TYR A 12 53.79 -11.47 30.41
CA TYR A 12 52.56 -12.01 29.84
C TYR A 12 51.99 -10.99 28.86
N ILE A 13 51.54 -11.47 27.71
CA ILE A 13 50.80 -10.69 26.72
C ILE A 13 49.36 -11.16 26.81
N GLU A 14 48.44 -10.23 27.08
CA GLU A 14 47.01 -10.47 27.05
C GLU A 14 46.38 -9.65 25.95
N GLU A 15 45.53 -10.31 25.17
CA GLU A 15 44.75 -9.66 24.14
C GLU A 15 43.42 -9.23 24.75
N ILE A 16 43.35 -7.97 25.17
CA ILE A 16 42.12 -7.37 25.66
C ILE A 16 41.39 -6.80 24.44
N THR A 17 40.33 -7.48 23.99
CA THR A 17 39.48 -6.94 22.93
C THR A 17 38.71 -5.73 23.45
N THR A 18 39.17 -4.53 23.10
CA THR A 18 38.55 -3.27 23.54
C THR A 18 37.53 -2.72 22.55
N LEU A 19 37.38 -3.34 21.37
CA LEU A 19 36.41 -2.87 20.37
C LEU A 19 35.00 -3.18 20.88
N PRO A 20 34.15 -2.16 21.06
CA PRO A 20 32.74 -2.40 21.34
C PRO A 20 32.12 -3.12 20.14
N PRO A 21 31.14 -4.01 20.38
CA PRO A 21 30.30 -4.52 19.30
C PRO A 21 29.65 -3.36 18.53
N SER A 22 29.34 -3.56 17.25
CA SER A 22 28.71 -2.53 16.41
C SER A 22 27.23 -2.83 16.21
N VAL A 23 26.42 -1.79 16.04
CA VAL A 23 25.03 -1.96 15.59
C VAL A 23 25.02 -2.26 14.09
N ALA A 24 24.46 -3.41 13.72
CA ALA A 24 24.11 -3.70 12.34
C ALA A 24 22.75 -3.07 12.02
N GLU A 25 22.69 -2.33 10.92
CA GLU A 25 21.44 -1.72 10.44
C GLU A 25 20.55 -2.78 9.81
N VAL A 26 19.26 -2.74 10.14
CA VAL A 26 18.25 -3.59 9.51
C VAL A 26 17.76 -2.98 8.20
N GLU A 27 17.27 -3.84 7.32
CA GLU A 27 16.55 -3.44 6.10
C GLU A 27 15.28 -2.65 6.46
N THR A 28 14.89 -1.70 5.62
CA THR A 28 13.92 -0.65 6.00
C THR A 28 12.66 -0.61 5.14
N ALA A 29 12.72 -1.23 3.95
CA ALA A 29 11.69 -1.18 2.92
C ALA A 29 11.53 -2.53 2.21
N ILE A 30 11.46 -3.62 2.97
CA ILE A 30 11.09 -4.95 2.46
C ILE A 30 9.58 -5.13 2.66
N PRO A 31 8.75 -5.00 1.61
CA PRO A 31 7.31 -5.20 1.74
C PRO A 31 6.94 -6.67 1.71
N ALA A 32 5.93 -7.03 2.50
CA ALA A 32 5.11 -8.22 2.30
C ALA A 32 3.86 -7.84 1.49
N PHE A 33 3.82 -8.31 0.24
CA PHE A 33 2.65 -8.25 -0.63
C PHE A 33 1.70 -9.39 -0.30
N ILE A 34 0.49 -9.05 0.11
CA ILE A 34 -0.55 -10.02 0.48
C ILE A 34 -1.68 -9.93 -0.54
N GLY A 35 -1.95 -11.04 -1.23
CA GLY A 35 -2.92 -11.09 -2.33
C GLY A 35 -3.14 -12.50 -2.85
N PHE A 36 -3.95 -12.64 -3.90
CA PHE A 36 -4.25 -13.94 -4.50
C PHE A 36 -3.29 -14.22 -5.67
N THR A 37 -2.88 -15.47 -5.80
CA THR A 37 -1.88 -15.89 -6.80
C THR A 37 -2.44 -16.98 -7.72
N GLU A 38 -1.74 -17.33 -8.80
CA GLU A 38 -2.22 -18.40 -9.71
C GLU A 38 -1.99 -19.78 -9.08
N THR A 39 -0.79 -20.00 -8.53
CA THR A 39 -0.32 -21.33 -8.07
C THR A 39 0.39 -21.35 -6.72
N GLY A 40 0.51 -20.19 -6.04
CA GLY A 40 1.29 -20.08 -4.80
C GLY A 40 0.72 -20.88 -3.63
N VAL A 41 1.62 -21.42 -2.80
CA VAL A 41 1.24 -22.10 -1.55
C VAL A 41 0.57 -21.10 -0.61
N ARG A 42 -0.65 -21.42 -0.17
CA ARG A 42 -1.44 -20.55 0.69
C ARG A 42 -0.76 -20.34 2.04
N ASN A 43 -0.69 -19.09 2.49
CA ASN A 43 -0.15 -18.67 3.79
C ASN A 43 1.32 -19.09 4.02
N ASP A 44 2.10 -19.25 2.95
CA ASP A 44 3.53 -19.50 2.98
C ASP A 44 4.27 -18.24 2.48
N PRO A 45 4.74 -17.36 3.39
CA PRO A 45 5.52 -16.20 3.01
C PRO A 45 6.80 -16.61 2.28
N ARG A 46 7.00 -16.10 1.06
CA ARG A 46 8.23 -16.36 0.30
C ARG A 46 8.88 -15.06 -0.11
N ARG A 47 10.18 -14.95 0.20
CA ARG A 47 11.03 -13.88 -0.27
C ARG A 47 11.35 -14.08 -1.75
N ILE A 48 11.18 -13.04 -2.54
CA ILE A 48 11.58 -12.97 -3.95
C ILE A 48 12.43 -11.74 -4.19
N ALA A 49 13.32 -11.79 -5.17
CA ALA A 49 14.15 -10.67 -5.60
C ALA A 49 13.73 -10.09 -6.95
N SER A 50 12.88 -10.79 -7.71
CA SER A 50 12.49 -10.37 -9.06
C SER A 50 11.11 -10.87 -9.47
N LEU A 51 10.56 -10.25 -10.51
CA LEU A 51 9.32 -10.72 -11.13
C LEU A 51 9.46 -12.11 -11.79
N VAL A 52 10.67 -12.51 -12.19
CA VAL A 52 10.90 -13.84 -12.75
C VAL A 52 10.71 -14.92 -11.68
N GLU A 53 11.24 -14.69 -10.48
CA GLU A 53 11.00 -15.57 -9.32
C GLU A 53 9.52 -15.59 -8.91
N TYR A 54 8.83 -14.45 -9.02
CA TYR A 54 7.38 -14.44 -8.82
C TYR A 54 6.68 -15.40 -9.77
N GLN A 55 7.00 -15.33 -11.06
CA GLN A 55 6.39 -16.18 -12.09
C GLN A 55 6.66 -17.67 -11.84
N GLU A 56 7.86 -18.00 -11.35
CA GLU A 56 8.23 -19.38 -11.03
C GLU A 56 7.42 -19.95 -9.86
N TYR A 57 7.21 -19.18 -8.79
CA TYR A 57 6.58 -19.68 -7.56
C TYR A 57 5.07 -19.41 -7.45
N PHE A 58 4.58 -18.36 -8.08
CA PHE A 58 3.22 -17.84 -7.91
C PHE A 58 2.42 -17.77 -9.21
N GLY A 59 3.09 -17.95 -10.36
CA GLY A 59 2.51 -17.88 -11.69
C GLY A 59 2.33 -16.44 -12.19
N TYR A 60 1.38 -16.25 -13.08
CA TYR A 60 1.14 -15.00 -13.80
C TYR A 60 -0.17 -14.34 -13.34
N ALA A 61 -0.48 -13.17 -13.91
CA ALA A 61 -1.78 -12.54 -13.71
C ALA A 61 -2.94 -13.44 -14.16
N GLU A 62 -4.11 -13.27 -13.54
CA GLU A 62 -5.35 -13.88 -14.03
C GLU A 62 -5.64 -13.39 -15.46
N ILE A 63 -6.06 -14.32 -16.32
CA ILE A 63 -6.37 -14.00 -17.71
C ILE A 63 -7.67 -13.21 -17.76
N GLU A 64 -7.61 -12.03 -18.36
CA GLU A 64 -8.75 -11.16 -18.56
C GLU A 64 -9.63 -11.70 -19.69
N ARG A 65 -10.81 -12.21 -19.34
CA ARG A 65 -11.81 -12.76 -20.27
C ARG A 65 -12.92 -11.76 -20.60
N GLY A 66 -12.96 -10.62 -19.91
CA GLY A 66 -13.97 -9.59 -20.05
C GLY A 66 -13.72 -8.58 -21.17
N ILE A 67 -12.58 -8.64 -21.86
CA ILE A 67 -12.25 -7.69 -22.93
C ILE A 67 -13.20 -7.90 -24.12
N SER A 68 -13.95 -6.85 -24.44
CA SER A 68 -14.80 -6.76 -25.61
C SER A 68 -14.23 -5.72 -26.57
N VAL A 69 -14.17 -6.07 -27.85
CA VAL A 69 -13.65 -5.21 -28.91
C VAL A 69 -14.72 -5.02 -29.95
N THR A 70 -15.20 -3.78 -30.08
CA THR A 70 -16.24 -3.45 -31.04
C THR A 70 -15.61 -2.98 -32.36
N VAL A 71 -15.97 -3.67 -33.43
CA VAL A 71 -15.51 -3.46 -34.80
C VAL A 71 -16.69 -3.03 -35.66
N GLU A 72 -16.44 -2.09 -36.57
CA GLU A 72 -17.45 -1.63 -37.53
C GLU A 72 -17.86 -2.75 -38.48
N LYS A 73 -19.17 -2.94 -38.65
CA LYS A 73 -19.73 -3.92 -39.60
C LYS A 73 -19.52 -3.43 -41.04
N SER A 74 -18.40 -3.79 -41.65
CA SER A 74 -18.13 -3.50 -43.07
C SER A 74 -19.04 -4.34 -43.98
N ALA A 75 -19.84 -3.68 -44.82
CA ALA A 75 -20.74 -4.34 -45.77
C ALA A 75 -20.01 -4.88 -47.02
N ASN A 76 -18.82 -4.35 -47.36
CA ASN A 76 -18.21 -4.55 -48.68
C ASN A 76 -16.75 -5.06 -48.66
N ASN A 77 -16.01 -4.94 -47.55
CA ASN A 77 -14.65 -5.48 -47.46
C ASN A 77 -14.24 -5.76 -45.99
N PRO A 78 -14.05 -7.03 -45.58
CA PRO A 78 -13.56 -7.36 -44.25
C PRO A 78 -12.20 -6.72 -43.93
N SER A 79 -11.38 -6.46 -44.95
CA SER A 79 -10.04 -5.84 -44.85
C SER A 79 -10.04 -4.35 -44.47
N GLU A 80 -11.19 -3.68 -44.50
CA GLU A 80 -11.34 -2.26 -44.14
C GLU A 80 -12.08 -2.03 -42.82
N ALA A 81 -12.44 -3.10 -42.10
CA ALA A 81 -13.15 -2.97 -40.83
C ALA A 81 -12.31 -2.18 -39.81
N ARG A 82 -12.86 -1.09 -39.30
CA ARG A 82 -12.19 -0.23 -38.30
C ARG A 82 -12.54 -0.71 -36.89
N VAL A 83 -11.55 -0.83 -36.02
CA VAL A 83 -11.82 -0.97 -34.58
C VAL A 83 -12.43 0.34 -34.08
N LEU A 84 -13.66 0.27 -33.56
CA LEU A 84 -14.41 1.41 -33.06
C LEU A 84 -14.06 1.68 -31.61
N HIS A 85 -14.16 0.65 -30.77
CA HIS A 85 -14.04 0.78 -29.33
C HIS A 85 -13.50 -0.50 -28.68
N VAL A 86 -12.80 -0.36 -27.56
CA VAL A 86 -12.40 -1.49 -26.71
C VAL A 86 -12.85 -1.19 -25.30
N SER A 87 -13.54 -2.14 -24.69
CA SER A 87 -14.00 -2.06 -23.31
C SER A 87 -13.67 -3.34 -22.56
N ILE A 88 -13.63 -3.25 -21.24
CA ILE A 88 -13.62 -4.41 -20.37
C ILE A 88 -14.98 -4.43 -19.70
N ASP A 89 -15.68 -5.56 -19.81
CA ASP A 89 -16.91 -5.76 -19.06
C ASP A 89 -16.58 -5.76 -17.56
N PRO A 90 -17.03 -4.74 -16.81
CA PRO A 90 -16.66 -4.57 -15.42
C PRO A 90 -17.15 -5.71 -14.51
N ALA A 91 -18.18 -6.44 -14.92
CA ALA A 91 -18.71 -7.57 -14.15
C ALA A 91 -17.79 -8.80 -14.20
N THR A 92 -17.05 -8.96 -15.30
CA THR A 92 -16.14 -10.08 -15.52
C THR A 92 -14.66 -9.72 -15.35
N LYS A 93 -14.37 -8.42 -15.18
CA LYS A 93 -13.02 -7.91 -14.96
C LYS A 93 -12.37 -8.61 -13.78
N SER A 94 -11.13 -9.09 -13.96
CA SER A 94 -10.39 -9.70 -12.86
C SER A 94 -10.16 -8.69 -11.73
N LYS A 95 -10.34 -9.16 -10.50
CA LYS A 95 -10.07 -8.41 -9.26
C LYS A 95 -8.66 -8.69 -8.71
N ASN A 96 -7.95 -9.67 -9.28
CA ASN A 96 -6.65 -10.15 -8.82
C ASN A 96 -5.55 -9.42 -9.59
N VAL A 97 -5.03 -8.34 -9.02
CA VAL A 97 -4.10 -7.41 -9.66
C VAL A 97 -2.66 -7.48 -9.12
N LEU A 98 -2.37 -8.36 -8.16
CA LEU A 98 -1.09 -8.48 -7.45
C LEU A 98 0.10 -8.59 -8.40
N TYR A 99 -0.03 -9.38 -9.47
CA TYR A 99 1.01 -9.51 -10.48
C TYR A 99 1.37 -8.15 -11.12
N TYR A 100 0.36 -7.36 -11.53
CA TYR A 100 0.58 -6.04 -12.12
C TYR A 100 1.06 -5.03 -11.06
N ALA A 101 0.61 -5.16 -9.82
CA ALA A 101 1.09 -4.36 -8.70
C ALA A 101 2.59 -4.59 -8.46
N LEU A 102 3.07 -5.83 -8.56
CA LEU A 102 4.50 -6.14 -8.46
C LEU A 102 5.30 -5.59 -9.63
N GLN A 103 4.77 -5.65 -10.86
CA GLN A 103 5.40 -4.97 -12.00
C GLN A 103 5.58 -3.47 -11.70
N LEU A 104 4.55 -2.83 -11.14
CA LEU A 104 4.60 -1.42 -10.77
C LEU A 104 5.59 -1.16 -9.61
N TYR A 105 5.67 -2.05 -8.63
CA TYR A 105 6.63 -1.98 -7.52
C TYR A 105 8.08 -1.99 -8.02
N PHE A 106 8.47 -3.02 -8.80
CA PHE A 106 9.82 -3.13 -9.34
C PHE A 106 10.15 -1.96 -10.29
N ALA A 107 9.18 -1.50 -11.09
CA ALA A 107 9.36 -0.36 -11.98
C ALA A 107 9.58 0.98 -11.26
N ASN A 108 9.19 1.09 -9.98
CA ASN A 108 9.37 2.28 -9.15
C ASN A 108 10.55 2.15 -8.17
N GLY A 109 11.47 1.21 -8.42
CA GLY A 109 12.68 1.00 -7.62
C GLY A 109 12.50 0.05 -6.43
N GLY A 110 11.51 -0.84 -6.52
CA GLY A 110 11.36 -1.96 -5.60
C GLY A 110 12.58 -2.87 -5.58
N GLY A 111 12.88 -3.42 -4.40
CA GLY A 111 13.94 -4.39 -4.16
C GLY A 111 13.35 -5.77 -3.80
N PRO A 112 14.07 -6.59 -3.02
CA PRO A 112 13.52 -7.83 -2.51
C PRO A 112 12.24 -7.60 -1.71
N CYS A 113 11.26 -8.48 -1.89
CA CYS A 113 9.98 -8.42 -1.20
C CYS A 113 9.48 -9.81 -0.83
N TYR A 114 8.58 -9.89 0.13
CA TYR A 114 7.85 -11.10 0.46
C TYR A 114 6.53 -11.13 -0.29
N ILE A 115 6.15 -12.31 -0.76
CA ILE A 115 4.82 -12.59 -1.27
C ILE A 115 4.15 -13.55 -0.30
N VAL A 116 2.94 -13.20 0.15
CA VAL A 116 2.12 -14.07 0.97
C VAL A 116 0.82 -14.34 0.21
N SER A 117 0.73 -15.52 -0.38
CA SER A 117 -0.47 -15.96 -1.11
C SER A 117 -1.61 -16.18 -0.12
N ALA A 118 -2.67 -15.39 -0.22
CA ALA A 118 -3.91 -15.60 0.53
C ALA A 118 -4.72 -16.80 0.00
N GLY A 119 -4.38 -17.29 -1.20
CA GLY A 119 -5.04 -18.37 -1.90
C GLY A 119 -4.85 -18.23 -3.41
N ASN A 120 -5.57 -19.06 -4.15
CA ASN A 120 -5.61 -18.96 -5.61
C ASN A 120 -6.72 -18.00 -6.09
N PHE A 121 -6.81 -17.74 -7.39
CA PHE A 121 -7.84 -16.86 -7.94
C PHE A 121 -9.28 -17.32 -7.65
N ALA A 122 -9.55 -18.62 -7.53
CA ALA A 122 -10.89 -19.10 -7.16
C ALA A 122 -11.25 -18.76 -5.70
N ASP A 123 -10.26 -18.73 -4.81
CA ASP A 123 -10.46 -18.34 -3.41
C ASP A 123 -10.84 -16.86 -3.24
N SER A 124 -10.43 -16.01 -4.19
CA SER A 124 -10.77 -14.57 -4.20
C SER A 124 -12.28 -14.32 -4.33
N ALA A 125 -13.02 -15.28 -4.89
CA ALA A 125 -14.48 -15.23 -5.03
C ALA A 125 -15.24 -15.86 -3.85
N GLY A 126 -14.55 -16.52 -2.91
CA GLY A 126 -15.12 -17.22 -1.76
C GLY A 126 -15.26 -16.32 -0.52
N ASN A 127 -14.45 -16.59 0.51
CA ASN A 127 -14.34 -15.75 1.71
C ASN A 127 -12.98 -15.00 1.74
N PRO A 128 -12.81 -13.97 0.90
CA PRO A 128 -11.52 -13.28 0.78
C PRO A 128 -11.09 -12.60 2.08
N ARG A 129 -12.02 -12.14 2.93
CA ARG A 129 -11.69 -11.43 4.17
C ARG A 129 -10.92 -12.29 5.16
N GLU A 130 -11.36 -13.54 5.32
CA GLU A 130 -10.69 -14.52 6.18
C GLU A 130 -9.33 -14.94 5.59
N ALA A 131 -9.25 -15.12 4.26
CA ALA A 131 -8.02 -15.44 3.56
C ALA A 131 -6.92 -14.40 3.81
N TYR A 132 -7.24 -13.11 3.69
CA TYR A 132 -6.31 -12.02 4.01
C TYR A 132 -5.89 -12.01 5.48
N GLY A 133 -6.82 -12.25 6.42
CA GLY A 133 -6.50 -12.29 7.85
C GLY A 133 -5.50 -13.40 8.18
N ASN A 134 -5.69 -14.59 7.61
CA ASN A 134 -4.77 -15.71 7.78
C ASN A 134 -3.39 -15.42 7.16
N ALA A 135 -3.35 -14.78 5.99
CA ALA A 135 -2.12 -14.41 5.32
C ALA A 135 -1.35 -13.30 6.07
N LEU A 136 -2.06 -12.34 6.67
CA LEU A 136 -1.47 -11.33 7.56
C LEU A 136 -0.80 -12.00 8.77
N LEU A 137 -1.50 -12.90 9.44
CA LEU A 137 -0.93 -13.67 10.56
C LEU A 137 0.27 -14.52 10.13
N ALA A 138 0.25 -15.09 8.93
CA ALA A 138 1.40 -15.82 8.39
C ALA A 138 2.60 -14.89 8.15
N SER A 139 2.37 -13.72 7.56
CA SER A 139 3.39 -12.68 7.39
C SER A 139 4.05 -12.32 8.71
N SER A 140 3.27 -12.22 9.80
CA SER A 140 3.76 -11.83 11.15
C SER A 140 4.83 -12.75 11.76
N LYS A 141 5.01 -13.95 11.19
CA LYS A 141 6.01 -14.94 11.64
C LYS A 141 7.38 -14.69 11.02
N GLU A 142 7.45 -13.93 9.94
CA GLU A 142 8.70 -13.54 9.29
C GLU A 142 9.26 -12.27 9.93
N ASP A 143 10.57 -12.21 10.12
CA ASP A 143 11.24 -11.10 10.83
C ASP A 143 11.72 -9.97 9.88
N GLU A 144 11.89 -10.25 8.58
CA GLU A 144 12.35 -9.26 7.60
C GLU A 144 11.29 -8.26 7.09
N PRO A 145 9.98 -8.60 6.96
CA PRO A 145 9.01 -7.66 6.41
C PRO A 145 8.83 -6.41 7.26
N THR A 146 9.14 -5.25 6.67
CA THR A 146 8.98 -3.93 7.29
C THR A 146 7.76 -3.17 6.78
N LEU A 147 7.25 -3.54 5.60
CA LEU A 147 6.05 -2.92 5.02
C LEU A 147 4.95 -3.95 4.78
N LEU A 148 3.69 -3.57 5.00
CA LEU A 148 2.53 -4.38 4.63
C LEU A 148 1.75 -3.70 3.50
N VAL A 149 1.46 -4.45 2.44
CA VAL A 149 0.73 -3.94 1.26
C VAL A 149 -0.27 -4.98 0.74
N PHE A 150 -1.47 -4.49 0.37
CA PHE A 150 -2.61 -5.32 -0.01
C PHE A 150 -3.21 -4.85 -1.34
N PRO A 151 -2.53 -5.05 -2.49
CA PRO A 151 -2.95 -4.47 -3.77
C PRO A 151 -4.29 -4.98 -4.29
N ASP A 152 -4.65 -6.24 -3.97
CA ASP A 152 -5.88 -6.89 -4.44
C ASP A 152 -7.09 -6.61 -3.55
N ALA A 153 -6.84 -6.32 -2.27
CA ALA A 153 -7.90 -6.20 -1.27
C ALA A 153 -8.94 -5.11 -1.62
N PRO A 154 -8.55 -3.93 -2.16
CA PRO A 154 -9.51 -2.93 -2.64
C PRO A 154 -10.47 -3.39 -3.74
N PHE A 155 -10.09 -4.39 -4.53
CA PHE A 155 -10.89 -4.91 -5.65
C PHE A 155 -11.68 -6.17 -5.27
N THR A 156 -11.18 -6.93 -4.28
CA THR A 156 -11.76 -8.22 -3.84
C THR A 156 -12.70 -8.07 -2.66
N LEU A 157 -12.48 -7.10 -1.78
CA LEU A 157 -13.30 -6.86 -0.58
C LEU A 157 -14.29 -5.71 -0.78
N ASN A 158 -15.41 -5.76 -0.06
CA ASN A 158 -16.23 -4.57 0.14
C ASN A 158 -15.53 -3.57 1.08
N ALA A 159 -16.04 -2.34 1.17
CA ALA A 159 -15.40 -1.28 1.94
C ALA A 159 -15.27 -1.59 3.44
N ALA A 160 -16.27 -2.23 4.06
CA ALA A 160 -16.24 -2.55 5.49
C ALA A 160 -15.16 -3.60 5.79
N ASP A 161 -15.11 -4.67 4.99
CA ASP A 161 -14.12 -5.73 5.13
C ASP A 161 -12.70 -5.26 4.83
N TYR A 162 -12.54 -4.43 3.80
CA TYR A 162 -11.24 -3.85 3.45
C TYR A 162 -10.70 -2.97 4.58
N TYR A 163 -11.48 -2.01 5.09
CA TYR A 163 -11.02 -1.17 6.18
C TYR A 163 -10.90 -1.93 7.50
N GLY A 164 -11.70 -2.98 7.72
CA GLY A 164 -11.49 -3.95 8.79
C GLY A 164 -10.11 -4.61 8.71
N LEU A 165 -9.70 -5.06 7.52
CA LEU A 165 -8.36 -5.61 7.29
C LEU A 165 -7.26 -4.56 7.50
N MET A 166 -7.48 -3.30 7.09
CA MET A 166 -6.51 -2.22 7.33
C MET A 166 -6.34 -1.92 8.83
N ASN A 167 -7.43 -1.97 9.62
CA ASN A 167 -7.35 -1.84 11.06
C ASN A 167 -6.56 -3.00 11.69
N ASP A 168 -6.76 -4.25 11.24
CA ASP A 168 -5.96 -5.39 11.68
C ASP A 168 -4.47 -5.22 11.36
N ALA A 169 -4.15 -4.76 10.15
CA ALA A 169 -2.77 -4.50 9.74
C ALA A 169 -2.11 -3.39 10.58
N LEU A 170 -2.85 -2.32 10.92
CA LEU A 170 -2.37 -1.26 11.81
C LEU A 170 -2.14 -1.77 13.23
N ALA A 171 -3.04 -2.61 13.75
CA ALA A 171 -2.90 -3.24 15.06
C ALA A 171 -1.68 -4.18 15.10
N GLU A 172 -1.44 -4.95 14.03
CA GLU A 172 -0.26 -5.80 13.91
C GLU A 172 1.03 -4.98 13.87
N CYS A 173 1.07 -3.91 13.05
CA CYS A 173 2.24 -3.03 12.99
C CYS A 173 2.52 -2.38 14.36
N SER A 174 1.47 -1.98 15.08
CA SER A 174 1.58 -1.43 16.43
C SER A 174 2.10 -2.45 17.45
N ARG A 175 1.65 -3.71 17.34
CA ARG A 175 2.05 -4.81 18.22
C ARG A 175 3.52 -5.21 18.01
N LEU A 176 3.98 -5.27 16.77
CA LEU A 176 5.36 -5.68 16.45
C LEU A 176 6.36 -4.52 16.55
N GLY A 177 5.95 -3.30 16.20
CA GLY A 177 6.74 -2.07 16.35
C GLY A 177 7.76 -1.81 15.23
N ASP A 178 8.04 -2.81 14.40
CA ASP A 178 8.98 -2.75 13.28
C ASP A 178 8.28 -2.57 11.91
N ARG A 179 7.01 -2.97 11.79
CA ARG A 179 6.23 -2.87 10.54
C ARG A 179 5.52 -1.55 10.33
N PHE A 180 5.20 -1.26 9.07
CA PHE A 180 4.44 -0.08 8.66
C PHE A 180 3.51 -0.41 7.47
N THR A 181 2.22 -0.10 7.56
CA THR A 181 1.24 -0.44 6.52
C THR A 181 0.93 0.72 5.59
N ILE A 182 0.85 0.45 4.28
CA ILE A 182 0.44 1.44 3.27
C ILE A 182 -1.01 1.16 2.90
N VAL A 183 -1.88 2.12 3.19
CA VAL A 183 -3.33 1.98 3.01
C VAL A 183 -3.78 2.71 1.75
N ASP A 184 -4.51 2.04 0.89
CA ASP A 184 -5.17 2.69 -0.25
C ASP A 184 -6.54 3.21 0.17
N VAL A 185 -6.88 4.44 -0.21
CA VAL A 185 -8.23 4.98 -0.02
C VAL A 185 -9.13 4.48 -1.14
N LEU A 186 -10.26 3.86 -0.78
CA LEU A 186 -11.23 3.37 -1.77
C LEU A 186 -11.91 4.53 -2.49
N SER A 187 -12.03 4.45 -3.81
CA SER A 187 -12.73 5.46 -4.62
C SER A 187 -14.25 5.34 -4.46
N VAL A 188 -14.88 6.41 -3.97
CA VAL A 188 -16.33 6.58 -3.88
C VAL A 188 -16.76 7.54 -4.99
N ASN A 189 -17.44 7.02 -6.02
CA ASN A 189 -17.99 7.80 -7.14
C ASN A 189 -17.00 8.74 -7.84
N ASN A 190 -15.69 8.43 -7.80
CA ASN A 190 -14.60 9.30 -8.25
C ASN A 190 -14.56 10.68 -7.58
N ASP A 191 -15.24 10.83 -6.44
CA ASP A 191 -15.20 12.01 -5.58
C ASP A 191 -14.16 11.80 -4.49
N SER A 192 -13.08 12.58 -4.55
CA SER A 192 -11.97 12.47 -3.62
C SER A 192 -12.35 12.81 -2.18
N LEU A 193 -13.23 13.80 -1.97
CA LEU A 193 -13.63 14.21 -0.63
C LEU A 193 -14.57 13.17 -0.01
N ALA A 194 -15.52 12.64 -0.78
CA ALA A 194 -16.39 11.55 -0.33
C ALA A 194 -15.59 10.28 0.00
N SER A 195 -14.59 9.94 -0.84
CA SER A 195 -13.70 8.80 -0.62
C SER A 195 -12.93 8.92 0.71
N VAL A 196 -12.36 10.10 0.95
CA VAL A 196 -11.58 10.39 2.16
C VAL A 196 -12.47 10.44 3.41
N ALA A 197 -13.68 10.98 3.30
CA ALA A 197 -14.64 10.97 4.41
C ALA A 197 -15.04 9.55 4.80
N ALA A 198 -15.34 8.69 3.82
CA ALA A 198 -15.67 7.28 4.05
C ALA A 198 -14.49 6.53 4.69
N PHE A 199 -13.27 6.76 4.20
CA PHE A 199 -12.05 6.23 4.81
C PHE A 199 -11.89 6.63 6.28
N ARG A 200 -12.03 7.92 6.59
CA ARG A 200 -11.89 8.46 7.96
C ARG A 200 -12.90 7.87 8.93
N GLN A 201 -14.12 7.62 8.46
CA GLN A 201 -15.16 7.00 9.26
C GLN A 201 -14.89 5.51 9.53
N ALA A 202 -14.27 4.80 8.58
CA ALA A 202 -14.07 3.35 8.64
C ALA A 202 -12.79 2.91 9.35
N ILE A 203 -11.70 3.70 9.28
CA ILE A 203 -10.51 3.41 10.08
C ILE A 203 -10.83 3.76 11.54
N THR A 204 -10.67 2.79 12.45
CA THR A 204 -10.92 2.95 13.88
C THR A 204 -9.63 3.08 14.69
N ALA A 205 -8.47 2.94 14.03
CA ALA A 205 -7.16 3.05 14.65
C ALA A 205 -7.00 4.29 15.55
N ASN A 206 -6.51 4.06 16.77
CA ASN A 206 -6.18 5.11 17.74
C ASN A 206 -4.81 5.73 17.40
N LEU A 207 -4.35 6.73 18.17
CA LEU A 207 -3.07 7.40 17.91
C LEU A 207 -1.86 6.44 17.96
N THR A 208 -1.88 5.46 18.86
CA THR A 208 -0.81 4.45 19.01
C THR A 208 -0.67 3.58 17.77
N GLU A 209 -1.77 3.28 17.09
CA GLU A 209 -1.81 2.49 15.86
C GLU A 209 -1.63 3.35 14.59
N ALA A 210 -2.26 4.52 14.55
CA ALA A 210 -2.29 5.40 13.39
C ALA A 210 -0.90 5.89 12.95
N LYS A 211 0.08 5.95 13.87
CA LYS A 211 1.46 6.28 13.52
C LYS A 211 2.12 5.24 12.61
N TYR A 212 1.68 3.98 12.64
CA TYR A 212 2.26 2.86 11.88
C TYR A 212 1.66 2.66 10.49
N GLY A 213 0.90 3.63 9.97
CA GLY A 213 0.46 3.56 8.59
C GLY A 213 0.34 4.91 7.92
N SER A 214 0.17 4.88 6.60
CA SER A 214 -0.07 6.06 5.77
C SER A 214 -1.08 5.74 4.68
N ALA A 215 -2.06 6.62 4.49
CA ALA A 215 -3.05 6.48 3.43
C ALA A 215 -2.63 7.22 2.17
N TYR A 216 -2.95 6.66 0.99
CA TYR A 216 -2.71 7.27 -0.31
C TYR A 216 -3.98 7.27 -1.18
N HIS A 217 -4.19 8.38 -1.88
CA HIS A 217 -5.32 8.59 -2.80
C HIS A 217 -4.85 9.45 -3.98
N PRO A 218 -5.32 9.22 -5.22
CA PRO A 218 -6.30 8.22 -5.66
C PRO A 218 -5.65 6.99 -6.32
N TYR A 219 -6.48 6.12 -6.91
CA TYR A 219 -6.02 5.04 -7.79
C TYR A 219 -5.29 5.58 -9.02
N LEU A 220 -4.48 4.72 -9.61
CA LEU A 220 -3.56 5.05 -10.69
C LEU A 220 -3.96 4.29 -11.96
N ASN A 221 -4.09 5.01 -13.07
CA ASN A 221 -4.21 4.40 -14.39
C ASN A 221 -2.79 4.17 -14.91
N THR A 222 -2.47 2.93 -15.25
CA THR A 222 -1.12 2.56 -15.69
C THR A 222 -1.02 2.37 -17.19
N SER A 223 0.20 2.26 -17.71
CA SER A 223 0.48 1.81 -19.07
C SER A 223 0.84 0.31 -19.12
N LEU A 224 0.41 -0.47 -18.12
CA LEU A 224 0.60 -1.92 -18.09
C LEU A 224 -0.48 -2.61 -18.91
N ASP A 225 -0.10 -3.66 -19.63
CA ASP A 225 -1.00 -4.43 -20.47
C ASP A 225 -1.67 -5.57 -19.69
N TYR A 226 -2.96 -5.78 -19.92
CA TYR A 226 -3.65 -6.96 -19.42
C TYR A 226 -3.12 -8.23 -20.06
N ARG A 227 -3.03 -9.32 -19.29
CA ARG A 227 -2.88 -10.67 -19.80
C ARG A 227 -4.24 -11.15 -20.29
N TYR A 228 -4.40 -11.31 -21.60
CA TYR A 228 -5.65 -11.75 -22.22
C TYR A 228 -5.44 -12.92 -23.19
N GLU A 229 -4.22 -13.44 -23.33
CA GLU A 229 -3.92 -14.56 -24.22
C GLU A 229 -4.01 -15.90 -23.47
N ASP A 230 -4.54 -16.90 -24.18
CA ASP A 230 -4.53 -18.28 -23.70
C ASP A 230 -3.07 -18.79 -23.58
N PRO A 231 -2.69 -19.41 -22.45
CA PRO A 231 -1.30 -19.81 -22.24
C PRO A 231 -0.81 -20.88 -23.21
N GLU A 232 -1.69 -21.76 -23.67
CA GLU A 232 -1.38 -22.89 -24.56
C GLU A 232 -1.35 -22.46 -26.02
N THR A 233 -2.41 -21.79 -26.49
CA THR A 233 -2.55 -21.46 -27.91
C THR A 233 -1.96 -20.11 -28.28
N LYS A 234 -1.63 -19.26 -27.29
CA LYS A 234 -1.22 -17.85 -27.48
C LYS A 234 -2.24 -17.02 -28.25
N THR A 235 -3.50 -17.46 -28.27
CA THR A 235 -4.58 -16.72 -28.93
C THR A 235 -5.26 -15.77 -27.94
N PRO A 236 -5.56 -14.53 -28.35
CA PRO A 236 -6.38 -13.60 -27.56
C PRO A 236 -7.74 -14.20 -27.17
N VAL A 237 -8.08 -14.13 -25.88
CA VAL A 237 -9.39 -14.49 -25.32
C VAL A 237 -10.23 -13.22 -25.20
N VAL A 238 -10.61 -12.65 -26.35
CA VAL A 238 -11.38 -11.41 -26.43
C VAL A 238 -12.68 -11.63 -27.20
N LYS A 239 -13.74 -10.93 -26.79
CA LYS A 239 -15.02 -10.95 -27.51
C LYS A 239 -14.99 -9.91 -28.62
N VAL A 240 -15.14 -10.32 -29.88
CA VAL A 240 -15.24 -9.38 -31.00
C VAL A 240 -16.70 -9.11 -31.28
N LEU A 241 -17.07 -7.84 -31.25
CA LEU A 241 -18.44 -7.33 -31.34
C LEU A 241 -18.60 -6.53 -32.63
N LEU A 242 -19.52 -6.92 -33.51
CA LEU A 242 -19.84 -6.15 -34.71
C LEU A 242 -20.97 -5.16 -34.43
N ALA A 243 -20.66 -3.87 -34.53
CA ALA A 243 -21.65 -2.80 -34.42
C ALA A 243 -21.90 -2.13 -35.77
N GLY A 244 -23.13 -1.64 -35.97
CA GLY A 244 -23.49 -0.90 -37.18
C GLY A 244 -22.84 0.48 -37.26
N ASP A 245 -22.55 1.10 -36.11
CA ASP A 245 -21.87 2.39 -35.99
C ASP A 245 -21.20 2.55 -34.61
N ASP A 246 -20.42 3.63 -34.45
CA ASP A 246 -19.74 3.98 -33.19
C ASP A 246 -20.72 4.36 -32.06
N ALA A 247 -21.91 4.85 -32.41
CA ALA A 247 -22.91 5.26 -31.43
C ALA A 247 -23.52 4.05 -30.71
N ALA A 248 -23.81 2.98 -31.44
CA ALA A 248 -24.27 1.71 -30.89
C ALA A 248 -23.20 1.04 -30.01
N ALA A 249 -21.92 1.13 -30.41
CA ALA A 249 -20.80 0.64 -29.63
C ALA A 249 -20.71 1.34 -28.26
N ARG A 250 -20.70 2.67 -28.25
CA ARG A 250 -20.64 3.46 -27.01
C ARG A 250 -21.89 3.28 -26.15
N ALA A 251 -23.07 3.22 -26.77
CA ALA A 251 -24.32 3.02 -26.04
C ALA A 251 -24.34 1.69 -25.27
N LEU A 252 -23.76 0.62 -25.83
CA LEU A 252 -23.60 -0.66 -25.15
C LEU A 252 -22.68 -0.53 -23.93
N ASP A 253 -21.51 0.08 -24.10
CA ASP A 253 -20.53 0.22 -23.02
C ASP A 253 -21.02 1.15 -21.90
N ASP A 254 -21.62 2.28 -22.25
CA ASP A 254 -22.25 3.20 -21.29
C ASP A 254 -23.38 2.51 -20.51
N SER A 255 -24.19 1.68 -21.19
CA SER A 255 -25.26 0.93 -20.54
C SER A 255 -24.72 -0.16 -19.60
N ARG A 256 -23.65 -0.86 -19.98
CA ARG A 256 -22.96 -1.85 -19.13
C ARG A 256 -22.35 -1.19 -17.89
N GLN A 257 -21.68 -0.06 -18.08
CA GLN A 257 -21.10 0.71 -16.97
C GLN A 257 -22.19 1.22 -16.01
N THR A 258 -23.29 1.73 -16.54
CA THR A 258 -24.44 2.18 -15.75
C THR A 258 -25.07 1.02 -14.98
N ALA A 259 -25.24 -0.15 -15.61
CA ALA A 259 -25.76 -1.35 -14.97
C ALA A 259 -24.85 -1.82 -13.82
N LEU A 260 -23.54 -1.80 -14.02
CA LEU A 260 -22.57 -2.14 -12.97
C LEU A 260 -22.66 -1.17 -11.78
N VAL A 261 -22.64 0.14 -12.02
CA VAL A 261 -22.68 1.14 -10.94
C VAL A 261 -23.98 0.99 -10.15
N ALA A 262 -25.11 0.85 -10.83
CA ALA A 262 -26.39 0.61 -10.18
C ALA A 262 -26.39 -0.70 -9.37
N ARG A 263 -25.75 -1.76 -9.89
CA ARG A 263 -25.63 -3.03 -9.18
C ARG A 263 -24.75 -2.92 -7.93
N ARG A 264 -23.60 -2.27 -8.04
CA ARG A 264 -22.69 -2.02 -6.91
C ARG A 264 -23.38 -1.22 -5.81
N ASP A 265 -24.14 -0.19 -6.19
CA ASP A 265 -24.87 0.63 -5.23
C ASP A 265 -25.98 -0.17 -4.53
N ALA A 266 -26.65 -1.09 -5.25
CA ALA A 266 -27.63 -2.01 -4.68
C ALA A 266 -26.99 -3.02 -3.71
N ASP A 267 -25.85 -3.62 -4.09
CA ASP A 267 -25.11 -4.57 -3.25
C ASP A 267 -24.56 -3.89 -1.99
N ALA A 268 -24.06 -2.65 -2.10
CA ALA A 268 -23.61 -1.85 -0.96
C ALA A 268 -24.77 -1.52 0.00
N ALA A 269 -25.94 -1.14 -0.52
CA ALA A 269 -27.12 -0.91 0.31
C ALA A 269 -27.63 -2.20 0.97
N ARG A 270 -27.44 -3.36 0.33
CA ARG A 270 -27.76 -4.65 0.95
C ARG A 270 -26.81 -5.00 2.09
N ALA A 271 -25.50 -4.78 1.91
CA ALA A 271 -24.52 -4.95 2.98
C ALA A 271 -24.79 -4.02 4.18
N GLU A 272 -25.25 -2.79 3.93
CA GLU A 272 -25.70 -1.86 5.00
C GLU A 272 -26.86 -2.44 5.81
N VAL A 273 -27.87 -3.02 5.15
CA VAL A 273 -29.00 -3.70 5.82
C VAL A 273 -28.50 -4.87 6.68
N ASP A 274 -27.59 -5.69 6.16
CA ASP A 274 -27.08 -6.86 6.88
C ASP A 274 -26.25 -6.45 8.10
N ALA A 275 -25.44 -5.39 7.99
CA ALA A 275 -24.72 -4.80 9.13
C ALA A 275 -25.65 -4.23 10.20
N LEU A 276 -26.72 -3.52 9.80
CA LEU A 276 -27.74 -3.00 10.73
C LEU A 276 -28.50 -4.13 11.45
N LYS A 277 -28.76 -5.25 10.77
CA LYS A 277 -29.38 -6.44 11.38
C LYS A 277 -28.46 -7.06 12.41
N GLN A 278 -27.18 -7.27 12.08
CA GLN A 278 -26.19 -7.78 13.04
C GLN A 278 -26.03 -6.87 14.27
N ALA A 279 -25.99 -5.55 14.08
CA ALA A 279 -25.94 -4.60 15.18
C ALA A 279 -27.22 -4.62 16.06
N SER A 280 -28.39 -4.73 15.43
CA SER A 280 -29.67 -4.90 16.15
C SER A 280 -29.68 -6.20 16.96
N ASP A 281 -29.17 -7.30 16.42
CA ASP A 281 -29.08 -8.59 17.11
C ASP A 281 -28.07 -8.54 18.29
N ALA A 282 -27.05 -7.68 18.19
CA ALA A 282 -26.12 -7.36 19.27
C ALA A 282 -26.67 -6.38 20.32
N GLY A 283 -27.93 -5.92 20.18
CA GLY A 283 -28.62 -5.07 21.15
C GLY A 283 -28.64 -3.56 20.84
N ASP A 284 -28.21 -3.13 19.65
CA ASP A 284 -28.27 -1.72 19.24
C ASP A 284 -29.72 -1.31 18.86
N ALA A 285 -30.37 -0.59 19.76
CA ALA A 285 -31.73 -0.08 19.56
C ALA A 285 -31.85 0.99 18.46
N GLU A 286 -30.75 1.70 18.14
CA GLU A 286 -30.72 2.70 17.08
C GLU A 286 -30.56 2.07 15.70
N ALA A 287 -29.76 0.99 15.60
CA ALA A 287 -29.68 0.19 14.38
C ALA A 287 -31.05 -0.36 13.98
N LYS A 288 -31.84 -0.87 14.94
CA LYS A 288 -33.18 -1.40 14.71
C LYS A 288 -34.15 -0.39 14.09
N LYS A 289 -34.03 0.90 14.43
CA LYS A 289 -34.87 1.96 13.85
C LYS A 289 -34.52 2.28 12.40
N LYS A 290 -33.26 2.09 12.00
CA LYS A 290 -32.74 2.40 10.66
C LYS A 290 -33.01 1.29 9.63
N ILE A 291 -33.24 0.05 10.08
CA ILE A 291 -33.49 -1.11 9.20
C ILE A 291 -34.61 -0.86 8.17
N PRO A 292 -35.81 -0.34 8.51
CA PRO A 292 -36.89 -0.18 7.53
C PRO A 292 -36.53 0.76 6.37
N ASP A 293 -35.85 1.87 6.67
CA ASP A 293 -35.42 2.85 5.68
C ASP A 293 -34.28 2.29 4.81
N ALA A 294 -33.30 1.60 5.42
CA ALA A 294 -32.23 0.93 4.71
C ALA A 294 -32.76 -0.18 3.79
N GLU A 295 -33.73 -0.99 4.25
CA GLU A 295 -34.37 -2.03 3.43
C GLU A 295 -35.17 -1.44 2.26
N LYS A 296 -35.84 -0.30 2.47
CA LYS A 296 -36.53 0.41 1.39
C LYS A 296 -35.52 0.88 0.34
N ARG A 297 -34.45 1.55 0.77
CA ARG A 297 -33.37 2.01 -0.12
C ARG A 297 -32.74 0.85 -0.90
N ALA A 298 -32.45 -0.26 -0.24
CA ALA A 298 -31.90 -1.45 -0.89
C ALA A 298 -32.85 -2.01 -1.96
N ARG A 299 -34.16 -2.10 -1.68
CA ARG A 299 -35.17 -2.53 -2.69
C ARG A 299 -35.25 -1.58 -3.89
N ASP A 300 -35.23 -0.26 -3.64
CA ASP A 300 -35.31 0.74 -4.70
C ASP A 300 -34.08 0.68 -5.61
N LEU A 301 -32.88 0.55 -5.03
CA LEU A 301 -31.63 0.39 -5.78
C LEU A 301 -31.56 -0.96 -6.52
N GLU A 302 -32.07 -2.04 -5.94
CA GLU A 302 -32.14 -3.34 -6.63
C GLU A 302 -33.06 -3.29 -7.86
N SER A 303 -34.18 -2.57 -7.76
CA SER A 303 -35.07 -2.31 -8.90
C SER A 303 -34.41 -1.47 -9.99
N ALA A 304 -33.68 -0.41 -9.60
CA ALA A 304 -32.90 0.41 -10.51
C ALA A 304 -31.81 -0.40 -11.23
N ALA A 305 -31.10 -1.27 -10.50
CA ALA A 305 -30.08 -2.17 -11.07
C ALA A 305 -30.66 -3.14 -12.11
N LYS A 306 -31.83 -3.75 -11.84
CA LYS A 306 -32.53 -4.62 -12.81
C LYS A 306 -32.93 -3.86 -14.07
N THR A 307 -33.39 -2.61 -13.92
CA THR A 307 -33.76 -1.74 -15.04
C THR A 307 -32.55 -1.41 -15.90
N ALA A 308 -31.44 -1.03 -15.27
CA ALA A 308 -30.18 -0.73 -15.97
C ALA A 308 -29.61 -1.97 -16.68
N GLN A 309 -29.67 -3.15 -16.07
CA GLN A 309 -29.27 -4.41 -16.71
C GLN A 309 -30.11 -4.69 -17.96
N THR A 310 -31.43 -4.51 -17.89
CA THR A 310 -32.31 -4.71 -19.04
C THR A 310 -31.96 -3.75 -20.18
N ALA A 311 -31.55 -2.52 -19.88
CA ALA A 311 -31.08 -1.56 -20.88
C ALA A 311 -29.77 -2.02 -21.52
N ALA A 312 -28.81 -2.52 -20.74
CA ALA A 312 -27.56 -3.10 -21.24
C ALA A 312 -27.80 -4.33 -22.13
N ASP A 313 -28.70 -5.22 -21.74
CA ASP A 313 -29.06 -6.41 -22.53
C ASP A 313 -29.71 -6.01 -23.87
N ASN A 314 -30.56 -4.97 -23.87
CA ASN A 314 -31.18 -4.46 -25.09
C ASN A 314 -30.17 -3.78 -26.01
N ALA A 315 -29.21 -3.01 -25.47
CA ALA A 315 -28.11 -2.48 -26.25
C ALA A 315 -27.24 -3.60 -26.85
N GLY A 316 -27.06 -4.69 -26.11
CA GLY A 316 -26.30 -5.87 -26.57
C GLY A 316 -26.91 -6.54 -27.79
N LYS A 317 -28.24 -6.50 -27.95
CA LYS A 317 -28.95 -7.05 -29.13
C LYS A 317 -28.63 -6.30 -30.44
N ALA A 318 -28.14 -5.06 -30.36
CA ALA A 318 -27.75 -4.28 -31.54
C ALA A 318 -26.39 -4.70 -32.13
N VAL A 319 -25.70 -5.65 -31.48
CA VAL A 319 -24.35 -6.06 -31.77
C VAL A 319 -24.30 -7.57 -32.02
N THR A 320 -23.46 -8.02 -32.93
CA THR A 320 -23.27 -9.47 -33.21
C THR A 320 -21.88 -9.93 -32.78
N GLU A 321 -21.78 -11.04 -32.05
CA GLU A 321 -20.48 -11.59 -31.63
C GLU A 321 -19.81 -12.40 -32.73
N GLN A 322 -18.49 -12.24 -32.87
CA GLN A 322 -17.61 -12.98 -33.76
C GLN A 322 -16.39 -13.50 -33.01
N THR A 323 -15.75 -14.54 -33.56
CA THR A 323 -14.50 -15.02 -32.98
C THR A 323 -13.32 -14.19 -33.48
N TRP A 324 -12.26 -14.13 -32.66
CA TRP A 324 -10.99 -13.49 -33.02
C TRP A 324 -10.42 -13.99 -34.35
N GLN A 325 -10.51 -15.31 -34.61
CA GLN A 325 -9.96 -15.98 -35.78
C GLN A 325 -10.65 -15.56 -37.08
N ASP A 326 -11.88 -15.06 -37.01
CA ASP A 326 -12.64 -14.60 -38.17
C ASP A 326 -12.12 -13.24 -38.70
N GLN A 327 -11.28 -12.54 -37.93
CA GLN A 327 -10.72 -11.24 -38.31
C GLN A 327 -9.46 -11.39 -39.16
N ASN A 328 -9.25 -10.47 -40.10
CA ASN A 328 -8.00 -10.42 -40.85
C ASN A 328 -6.82 -9.87 -40.00
N ASN A 329 -5.59 -10.09 -40.47
CA ASN A 329 -4.36 -9.68 -39.77
C ASN A 329 -4.28 -8.17 -39.49
N ALA A 330 -4.79 -7.31 -40.37
CA ALA A 330 -4.75 -5.85 -40.18
C ALA A 330 -5.65 -5.41 -39.03
N VAL A 331 -6.88 -5.94 -38.97
CA VAL A 331 -7.83 -5.72 -37.88
C VAL A 331 -7.29 -6.29 -36.58
N GLN A 332 -6.75 -7.51 -36.59
CA GLN A 332 -6.10 -8.12 -35.43
C GLN A 332 -4.98 -7.24 -34.85
N ASN A 333 -4.13 -6.65 -35.70
CA ASN A 333 -3.08 -5.73 -35.24
C ASN A 333 -3.64 -4.43 -34.65
N GLN A 334 -4.73 -3.89 -35.22
CA GLN A 334 -5.43 -2.74 -34.65
C GLN A 334 -6.03 -3.08 -33.28
N ILE A 335 -6.65 -4.26 -33.13
CA ILE A 335 -7.21 -4.71 -31.86
C ILE A 335 -6.12 -4.81 -30.79
N ARG A 336 -4.99 -5.48 -31.09
CA ARG A 336 -3.85 -5.59 -30.16
C ARG A 336 -3.38 -4.21 -29.70
N LYS A 337 -3.24 -3.25 -30.63
CA LYS A 337 -2.83 -1.88 -30.33
C LYS A 337 -3.83 -1.16 -29.42
N MET A 338 -5.13 -1.33 -29.67
CA MET A 338 -6.18 -0.69 -28.88
C MET A 338 -6.33 -1.31 -27.48
N ILE A 339 -6.16 -2.63 -27.35
CA ILE A 339 -6.15 -3.31 -26.05
C ILE A 339 -4.98 -2.82 -25.20
N GLY A 340 -3.79 -2.66 -25.79
CA GLY A 340 -2.63 -2.09 -25.08
C GLY A 340 -2.82 -0.62 -24.65
N GLY A 341 -3.84 0.06 -25.19
CA GLY A 341 -4.23 1.41 -24.77
C GLY A 341 -5.15 1.46 -23.54
N LEU A 342 -5.72 0.33 -23.09
CA LEU A 342 -6.64 0.29 -21.95
C LEU A 342 -5.93 0.63 -20.64
N GLY A 343 -4.78 0.00 -20.40
CA GLY A 343 -4.03 0.13 -19.16
C GLY A 343 -4.70 -0.55 -17.96
N VAL A 344 -3.91 -1.19 -17.09
CA VAL A 344 -4.42 -1.72 -15.82
C VAL A 344 -4.61 -0.58 -14.82
N GLN A 345 -5.80 -0.44 -14.23
CA GLN A 345 -5.99 0.45 -13.08
C GLN A 345 -5.55 -0.26 -11.80
N LEU A 346 -4.66 0.37 -11.04
CA LEU A 346 -4.09 -0.18 -9.81
C LEU A 346 -4.25 0.81 -8.64
N THR A 347 -4.22 0.28 -7.43
CA THR A 347 -4.11 1.11 -6.23
C THR A 347 -2.65 1.57 -6.02
N PRO A 348 -2.43 2.71 -5.33
CA PRO A 348 -1.09 3.29 -5.24
C PRO A 348 -0.10 2.52 -4.34
N CYS A 349 -0.55 1.66 -3.42
CA CYS A 349 0.32 1.06 -2.40
C CYS A 349 1.60 0.41 -2.95
N ALA A 350 1.52 -0.32 -4.07
CA ALA A 350 2.66 -1.01 -4.65
C ALA A 350 3.69 -0.03 -5.25
N ALA A 351 3.23 1.01 -5.94
CA ALA A 351 4.10 2.05 -6.47
C ALA A 351 4.78 2.84 -5.34
N VAL A 352 4.00 3.16 -4.29
CA VAL A 352 4.50 3.87 -3.10
C VAL A 352 5.54 3.03 -2.36
N ALA A 353 5.30 1.72 -2.18
CA ALA A 353 6.28 0.81 -1.59
C ALA A 353 7.58 0.76 -2.40
N GLY A 354 7.48 0.79 -3.73
CA GLY A 354 8.64 0.87 -4.63
C GLY A 354 9.41 2.17 -4.41
N VAL A 355 8.71 3.30 -4.32
CA VAL A 355 9.31 4.60 -4.00
C VAL A 355 9.94 4.62 -2.61
N TYR A 356 9.35 3.98 -1.60
CA TYR A 356 9.95 3.86 -0.27
C TYR A 356 11.30 3.14 -0.37
N ALA A 357 11.34 1.98 -1.03
CA ALA A 357 12.59 1.25 -1.25
C ALA A 357 13.64 2.06 -2.03
N ALA A 358 13.22 2.76 -3.09
CA ALA A 358 14.09 3.60 -3.89
C ALA A 358 14.66 4.80 -3.10
N VAL A 359 13.84 5.47 -2.30
CA VAL A 359 14.27 6.63 -1.50
C VAL A 359 15.18 6.19 -0.36
N ASP A 360 14.84 5.11 0.32
CA ASP A 360 15.61 4.58 1.45
C ASP A 360 17.03 4.18 0.99
N SER A 361 17.14 3.45 -0.12
CA SER A 361 18.43 3.00 -0.67
C SER A 361 19.32 4.12 -1.20
N THR A 362 18.72 5.23 -1.66
CA THR A 362 19.48 6.34 -2.29
C THR A 362 19.73 7.53 -1.38
N ARG A 363 18.85 7.77 -0.39
CA ARG A 363 18.90 8.98 0.46
C ARG A 363 18.63 8.70 1.95
N GLY A 364 18.44 7.43 2.33
CA GLY A 364 18.15 7.02 3.69
C GLY A 364 16.69 7.20 4.09
N VAL A 365 16.24 6.39 5.06
CA VAL A 365 14.86 6.36 5.57
C VAL A 365 14.38 7.69 6.14
N TRP A 366 15.32 8.49 6.67
CA TRP A 366 15.04 9.81 7.24
C TRP A 366 14.58 10.83 6.20
N LYS A 367 14.70 10.54 4.90
CA LYS A 367 14.20 11.41 3.84
C LYS A 367 12.75 11.08 3.48
N ALA A 368 11.87 12.09 3.56
CA ALA A 368 10.47 11.95 3.15
C ALA A 368 10.31 11.41 1.71
N PRO A 369 9.51 10.33 1.51
CA PRO A 369 9.23 9.72 0.20
C PRO A 369 8.11 10.46 -0.56
N ALA A 370 8.21 11.79 -0.60
CA ALA A 370 7.32 12.68 -1.35
C ALA A 370 8.11 13.53 -2.35
N ASN A 371 7.39 14.15 -3.28
CA ASN A 371 7.92 14.83 -4.46
C ASN A 371 8.71 13.88 -5.39
N VAL A 372 8.35 12.61 -5.42
CA VAL A 372 8.92 11.58 -6.31
C VAL A 372 7.91 11.27 -7.41
N SER A 373 8.39 11.20 -8.65
CA SER A 373 7.56 10.86 -9.81
C SER A 373 7.34 9.35 -9.88
N LEU A 374 6.15 8.95 -10.33
CA LEU A 374 5.79 7.55 -10.51
C LEU A 374 6.00 7.12 -11.97
N ASN A 375 6.61 5.95 -12.16
CA ASN A 375 6.82 5.33 -13.46
C ASN A 375 5.60 4.49 -13.86
N TYR A 376 5.39 4.32 -15.17
CA TYR A 376 4.27 3.56 -15.76
C TYR A 376 2.87 4.09 -15.43
N ILE A 377 2.77 5.35 -14.97
CA ILE A 377 1.48 6.00 -14.68
C ILE A 377 1.11 6.94 -15.82
N THR A 378 -0.07 6.75 -16.38
CA THR A 378 -0.63 7.63 -17.42
C THR A 378 -1.43 8.78 -16.81
N SER A 379 -2.21 8.50 -15.76
CA SER A 379 -3.04 9.47 -15.07
C SER A 379 -3.50 8.97 -13.70
N THR A 380 -4.05 9.87 -12.90
CA THR A 380 -4.76 9.54 -11.66
C THR A 380 -6.25 9.33 -11.95
N ALA A 381 -6.88 8.36 -11.28
CA ALA A 381 -8.30 8.03 -11.48
C ALA A 381 -9.24 9.19 -11.07
N ALA A 382 -8.84 9.96 -10.06
CA ALA A 382 -9.48 11.22 -9.70
C ALA A 382 -8.46 12.36 -9.82
N ARG A 383 -8.93 13.56 -10.16
CA ARG A 383 -8.09 14.76 -10.12
C ARG A 383 -8.23 15.39 -8.73
N ILE A 384 -7.10 15.68 -8.10
CA ILE A 384 -7.05 16.40 -6.81
C ILE A 384 -6.51 17.80 -7.07
N THR A 385 -7.33 18.81 -6.81
CA THR A 385 -6.94 20.22 -6.86
C THR A 385 -6.22 20.63 -5.58
N ASP A 386 -5.63 21.82 -5.56
CA ASP A 386 -5.01 22.36 -4.34
C ASP A 386 -6.04 22.54 -3.22
N ASP A 387 -7.27 22.94 -3.56
CA ASP A 387 -8.36 23.12 -2.60
C ASP A 387 -8.82 21.77 -2.02
N ASP A 388 -9.01 20.75 -2.87
CA ASP A 388 -9.37 19.40 -2.39
C ASP A 388 -8.30 18.87 -1.42
N GLN A 389 -7.02 19.08 -1.74
CA GLN A 389 -5.92 18.56 -0.95
C GLN A 389 -5.87 19.14 0.47
N ARG A 390 -6.38 20.35 0.70
CA ARG A 390 -6.40 20.97 2.04
C ARG A 390 -7.10 20.05 3.04
N ASP A 391 -8.23 19.48 2.63
CA ASP A 391 -9.05 18.62 3.47
C ASP A 391 -8.54 17.18 3.52
N LEU A 392 -7.57 16.80 2.67
CA LEU A 392 -6.86 15.51 2.75
C LEU A 392 -5.78 15.52 3.83
N ASN A 393 -5.04 16.63 3.94
CA ASN A 393 -3.88 16.73 4.82
C ASN A 393 -4.24 16.87 6.30
N VAL A 394 -5.28 17.64 6.64
CA VAL A 394 -5.70 17.89 8.04
C VAL A 394 -7.22 17.82 8.11
N ASP A 395 -7.73 17.06 9.07
CA ASP A 395 -9.14 17.07 9.45
C ASP A 395 -9.25 17.47 10.91
N VAL A 396 -10.09 18.47 11.20
CA VAL A 396 -10.27 19.02 12.54
C VAL A 396 -11.15 18.15 13.44
N VAL A 397 -11.85 17.15 12.89
CA VAL A 397 -12.82 16.31 13.60
C VAL A 397 -12.34 14.86 13.73
N ALA A 398 -12.01 14.20 12.62
CA ALA A 398 -11.69 12.77 12.53
C ALA A 398 -10.18 12.46 12.64
N GLY A 399 -9.32 13.43 12.34
CA GLY A 399 -7.89 13.38 12.71
C GLY A 399 -6.97 12.45 11.92
N LYS A 400 -7.32 12.01 10.69
CA LYS A 400 -6.49 11.10 9.87
C LYS A 400 -6.10 11.71 8.53
N SER A 401 -4.79 11.84 8.30
CA SER A 401 -4.25 12.41 7.06
C SER A 401 -4.22 11.40 5.92
N VAL A 402 -4.44 11.91 4.71
CA VAL A 402 -4.34 11.16 3.46
C VAL A 402 -3.35 11.86 2.54
N ASN A 403 -2.38 11.11 2.02
CA ASN A 403 -1.38 11.64 1.10
C ASN A 403 -1.90 11.63 -0.33
N ALA A 404 -1.97 12.80 -0.95
CA ALA A 404 -2.40 12.94 -2.33
C ALA A 404 -1.32 12.48 -3.32
N ILE A 405 -1.72 11.79 -4.37
CA ILE A 405 -0.93 11.59 -5.59
C ILE A 405 -1.51 12.51 -6.65
N ARG A 406 -0.67 13.36 -7.23
CA ARG A 406 -1.12 14.45 -8.11
C ARG A 406 -0.35 14.48 -9.41
N SER A 407 -1.06 14.83 -10.47
CA SER A 407 -0.50 15.01 -11.80
C SER A 407 -0.21 16.49 -12.05
N PHE A 408 1.04 16.77 -12.42
CA PHE A 408 1.52 18.12 -12.70
C PHE A 408 1.96 18.23 -14.16
N ILE A 409 1.55 19.31 -14.81
CA ILE A 409 1.96 19.60 -16.20
C ILE A 409 3.48 19.76 -16.24
N GLY A 410 4.15 18.99 -17.10
CA GLY A 410 5.61 19.01 -17.27
C GLY A 410 6.43 18.25 -16.20
N MET A 411 5.81 17.77 -15.11
CA MET A 411 6.49 17.00 -14.06
C MET A 411 5.95 15.57 -13.87
N GLY A 412 4.86 15.23 -14.55
CA GLY A 412 4.19 13.93 -14.47
C GLY A 412 3.39 13.74 -13.18
N THR A 413 3.05 12.49 -12.87
CA THR A 413 2.34 12.12 -11.64
C THR A 413 3.33 11.89 -10.50
N LYS A 414 3.10 12.55 -9.36
CA LYS A 414 3.98 12.54 -8.19
C LYS A 414 3.24 12.20 -6.91
N ILE A 415 3.95 11.53 -6.00
CA ILE A 415 3.54 11.44 -4.59
C ILE A 415 3.69 12.82 -3.96
N TRP A 416 2.60 13.39 -3.45
CA TRP A 416 2.52 14.77 -2.96
C TRP A 416 2.04 14.85 -1.50
N GLY A 417 2.55 13.94 -0.67
CA GLY A 417 2.34 13.89 0.78
C GLY A 417 3.22 12.81 1.43
N ALA A 418 3.62 13.02 2.69
CA ALA A 418 4.42 12.08 3.49
C ALA A 418 3.98 12.03 4.96
N ARG A 419 2.68 12.20 5.22
CA ARG A 419 2.09 12.10 6.56
C ARG A 419 1.68 10.66 6.88
N THR A 420 1.80 10.27 8.14
CA THR A 420 1.17 9.06 8.67
C THR A 420 -0.33 9.29 8.85
N LEU A 421 -1.08 8.27 9.27
CA LEU A 421 -2.48 8.47 9.67
C LEU A 421 -2.57 9.34 10.94
N ALA A 422 -1.53 9.36 11.78
CA ALA A 422 -1.39 10.27 12.92
C ALA A 422 -0.96 11.70 12.51
N GLY A 423 -1.46 12.22 11.39
CA GLY A 423 -0.93 13.48 10.83
C GLY A 423 -1.25 14.75 11.61
N ASN A 424 -2.19 14.70 12.57
CA ASN A 424 -2.42 15.80 13.52
C ASN A 424 -1.48 15.75 14.74
N ASP A 425 -0.75 14.64 14.92
CA ASP A 425 0.22 14.49 15.99
C ASP A 425 1.43 15.41 15.77
N ASN A 426 2.12 15.78 16.84
CA ASN A 426 3.32 16.63 16.75
C ASN A 426 4.61 15.82 16.66
N GLU A 427 4.61 14.55 17.08
CA GLU A 427 5.78 13.67 17.10
C GLU A 427 5.79 12.77 15.87
N TRP A 428 4.68 12.07 15.63
CA TRP A 428 4.55 10.97 14.68
C TRP A 428 3.86 11.35 13.37
N ARG A 429 3.81 12.66 13.07
CA ARG A 429 3.16 13.21 11.87
C ARG A 429 3.66 12.63 10.56
N TYR A 430 4.96 12.37 10.46
CA TYR A 430 5.64 12.13 9.18
C TYR A 430 6.13 10.69 9.03
N VAL A 431 5.94 10.14 7.84
CA VAL A 431 6.32 8.78 7.46
C VAL A 431 7.81 8.53 7.71
N ASN A 432 8.68 9.42 7.22
CA ASN A 432 10.13 9.27 7.37
C ASN A 432 10.57 9.30 8.82
N VAL A 433 9.89 10.06 9.68
CA VAL A 433 10.18 10.10 11.12
C VAL A 433 9.83 8.75 11.75
N ARG A 434 8.58 8.26 11.59
CA ARG A 434 8.19 6.98 12.19
C ARG A 434 9.02 5.80 11.66
N ARG A 435 9.23 5.72 10.35
CA ARG A 435 10.02 4.64 9.73
C ARG A 435 11.49 4.67 10.18
N PHE A 436 12.07 5.86 10.35
CA PHE A 436 13.42 5.98 10.89
C PHE A 436 13.50 5.48 12.34
N PHE A 437 12.51 5.78 13.18
CA PHE A 437 12.44 5.22 14.53
C PHE A 437 12.29 3.69 14.52
N ASN A 438 11.42 3.11 13.66
CA ASN A 438 11.30 1.65 13.53
C ASN A 438 12.67 1.01 13.20
N MET A 439 13.40 1.55 12.23
CA MET A 439 14.72 1.07 11.84
C MET A 439 15.72 1.13 13.00
N VAL A 440 15.79 2.27 13.70
CA VAL A 440 16.73 2.46 14.82
C VAL A 440 16.41 1.53 15.98
N GLU A 441 15.13 1.45 16.37
CA GLU A 441 14.64 0.58 17.43
C GLU A 441 14.99 -0.89 17.15
N GLU A 442 14.70 -1.38 15.94
CA GLU A 442 14.94 -2.77 15.58
C GLU A 442 16.43 -3.09 15.39
N SER A 443 17.22 -2.18 14.81
CA SER A 443 18.68 -2.34 14.67
C SER A 443 19.36 -2.46 16.03
N ILE A 444 18.99 -1.60 16.98
CA ILE A 444 19.53 -1.63 18.34
C ILE A 444 19.07 -2.90 19.07
N LYS A 445 17.80 -3.29 18.94
CA LYS A 445 17.27 -4.51 19.56
C LYS A 445 18.02 -5.77 19.09
N LYS A 446 18.22 -5.95 17.78
CA LYS A 446 18.97 -7.10 17.25
C LYS A 446 20.45 -7.06 17.66
N SER A 447 21.07 -5.88 17.63
CA SER A 447 22.49 -5.73 17.92
C SER A 447 22.84 -5.77 19.41
N THR A 448 21.86 -5.58 20.30
CA THR A 448 22.03 -5.69 21.76
C THR A 448 21.77 -7.11 22.29
N TYR A 449 21.35 -8.05 21.43
CA TYR A 449 20.98 -9.40 21.86
C TYR A 449 22.12 -10.16 22.55
N TRP A 450 23.38 -9.92 22.17
CA TRP A 450 24.55 -10.54 22.82
C TRP A 450 24.67 -10.18 24.31
N ALA A 451 24.07 -9.07 24.76
CA ALA A 451 24.12 -8.66 26.16
C ALA A 451 23.12 -9.42 27.04
N VAL A 452 22.20 -10.19 26.44
CA VAL A 452 21.28 -11.05 27.19
C VAL A 452 22.09 -12.17 27.84
N PHE A 453 21.92 -12.35 29.16
CA PHE A 453 22.69 -13.27 30.00
C PHE A 453 24.16 -12.90 30.28
N GLU A 454 24.63 -11.74 29.84
CA GLU A 454 25.90 -11.19 30.32
C GLU A 454 25.78 -10.70 31.78
N PRO A 455 26.88 -10.60 32.54
CA PRO A 455 26.86 -10.00 33.87
C PRO A 455 26.26 -8.58 33.83
N ASN A 456 25.24 -8.33 34.65
CA ASN A 456 24.59 -7.01 34.77
C ASN A 456 25.47 -6.06 35.60
N ASP A 457 26.62 -5.68 35.03
CA ASP A 457 27.63 -4.82 35.65
C ASP A 457 28.01 -3.62 34.76
N LYS A 458 28.79 -2.71 35.34
CA LYS A 458 29.23 -1.47 34.67
C LYS A 458 29.96 -1.72 33.35
N ASN A 459 30.68 -2.83 33.19
CA ASN A 459 31.42 -3.11 31.95
C ASN A 459 30.44 -3.42 30.82
N THR A 460 29.42 -4.24 31.08
CA THR A 460 28.36 -4.53 30.10
C THR A 460 27.62 -3.26 29.71
N TRP A 461 27.24 -2.42 30.68
CA TRP A 461 26.54 -1.15 30.42
C TRP A 461 27.34 -0.21 29.51
N VAL A 462 28.64 -0.04 29.79
CA VAL A 462 29.52 0.83 28.99
C VAL A 462 29.68 0.30 27.56
N ARG A 463 29.79 -1.02 27.37
CA ARG A 463 29.89 -1.63 26.04
C ARG A 463 28.62 -1.40 25.22
N VAL A 464 27.45 -1.60 25.82
CA VAL A 464 26.17 -1.39 25.15
C VAL A 464 25.94 0.09 24.84
N ARG A 465 26.24 0.99 25.79
CA ARG A 465 26.15 2.44 25.56
C ARG A 465 27.02 2.88 24.40
N ALA A 466 28.31 2.52 24.42
CA ALA A 466 29.26 2.92 23.39
C ALA A 466 28.86 2.40 22.00
N MET A 467 28.33 1.18 21.93
CA MET A 467 27.81 0.60 20.69
C MET A 467 26.67 1.46 20.10
N ILE A 468 25.69 1.84 20.93
CA ILE A 468 24.54 2.63 20.50
C ILE A 468 24.96 4.07 20.16
N GLU A 469 25.80 4.70 20.97
CA GLU A 469 26.31 6.06 20.74
C GLU A 469 27.06 6.16 19.41
N ASN A 470 27.94 5.20 19.11
CA ASN A 470 28.67 5.16 17.83
C ASN A 470 27.73 5.03 16.63
N TYR A 471 26.69 4.21 16.74
CA TYR A 471 25.68 4.05 15.69
C TYR A 471 24.89 5.33 15.43
N LEU A 472 24.38 5.97 16.49
CA LEU A 472 23.62 7.20 16.38
C LEU A 472 24.49 8.37 15.92
N TYR A 473 25.77 8.39 16.29
CA TYR A 473 26.74 9.35 15.77
C TYR A 473 26.89 9.25 14.26
N GLN A 474 27.04 8.04 13.71
CA GLN A 474 27.09 7.83 12.27
C GLN A 474 25.80 8.30 11.57
N LYS A 475 24.63 8.07 12.18
CA LYS A 475 23.35 8.55 11.64
C LYS A 475 23.24 10.08 11.68
N TRP A 476 23.77 10.73 12.70
CA TRP A 476 23.88 12.19 12.75
C TRP A 476 24.82 12.73 11.66
N GLU A 477 25.99 12.13 11.46
CA GLU A 477 26.93 12.52 10.39
C GLU A 477 26.31 12.37 8.99
N GLN A 478 25.44 11.38 8.80
CA GLN A 478 24.68 11.17 7.56
C GLN A 478 23.51 12.14 7.39
N GLY A 479 23.25 13.02 8.38
CA GLY A 479 22.15 13.99 8.35
C GLY A 479 20.77 13.42 8.68
N ALA A 480 20.70 12.23 9.29
CA ALA A 480 19.44 11.61 9.71
C ALA A 480 18.83 12.28 10.96
N LEU A 481 19.71 12.80 11.82
CA LEU A 481 19.35 13.46 13.07
C LEU A 481 19.57 14.97 12.95
N ALA A 482 18.68 15.74 13.56
CA ALA A 482 18.70 17.19 13.60
C ALA A 482 19.47 17.68 14.83
N GLY A 483 20.42 18.59 14.60
CA GLY A 483 21.17 19.26 15.66
C GLY A 483 22.53 19.72 15.14
N ALA A 484 23.03 20.84 15.66
CA ALA A 484 24.32 21.39 15.26
C ALA A 484 25.49 20.54 15.80
N LYS A 485 25.25 19.81 16.90
CA LYS A 485 26.18 18.88 17.52
C LYS A 485 25.47 17.56 17.84
N ALA A 486 26.25 16.49 18.04
CA ALA A 486 25.72 15.18 18.36
C ALA A 486 24.89 15.19 19.66
N GLU A 487 25.31 15.96 20.67
CA GLU A 487 24.64 16.03 21.98
C GLU A 487 23.28 16.75 21.93
N ASP A 488 23.07 17.61 20.92
CA ASP A 488 21.76 18.22 20.64
C ASP A 488 20.82 17.25 19.90
N SER A 489 21.40 16.22 19.27
CA SER A 489 20.72 15.34 18.31
C SER A 489 20.27 14.02 18.93
N PHE A 490 21.04 13.45 19.85
CA PHE A 490 20.69 12.23 20.56
C PHE A 490 21.37 12.12 21.93
N TYR A 491 20.85 11.23 22.76
CA TYR A 491 21.51 10.81 24.00
C TYR A 491 21.28 9.31 24.26
N VAL A 492 22.22 8.68 24.98
CA VAL A 492 22.10 7.30 25.45
C VAL A 492 22.51 7.26 26.92
N ARG A 493 21.60 6.86 27.80
CA ARG A 493 21.82 6.79 29.25
C ARG A 493 21.68 5.36 29.74
N VAL A 494 22.61 4.93 30.59
CA VAL A 494 22.57 3.62 31.24
C VAL A 494 23.50 3.61 32.45
N GLY A 495 22.93 3.33 33.61
CA GLY A 495 23.69 3.17 34.84
C GLY A 495 22.88 3.17 36.13
N LEU A 496 23.51 2.69 37.20
CA LEU A 496 22.96 2.76 38.56
C LEU A 496 22.87 4.22 39.02
N GLY A 497 21.67 4.65 39.42
CA GLY A 497 21.39 6.04 39.81
C GLY A 497 21.20 7.00 38.63
N GLU A 498 21.27 6.49 37.39
CA GLU A 498 20.95 7.24 36.17
C GLU A 498 19.63 6.74 35.58
N THR A 499 19.58 5.47 35.14
CA THR A 499 18.39 4.82 34.58
C THR A 499 17.89 3.64 35.41
N MET A 500 18.71 3.12 36.33
CA MET A 500 18.42 1.92 37.11
C MET A 500 18.55 2.18 38.61
N SER A 501 17.70 1.52 39.39
CA SER A 501 17.83 1.38 40.84
C SER A 501 18.59 0.10 41.23
N PRO A 502 19.04 -0.05 42.50
CA PRO A 502 19.59 -1.33 42.96
C PRO A 502 18.61 -2.50 42.82
N VAL A 503 17.30 -2.25 42.91
CA VAL A 503 16.26 -3.28 42.74
C VAL A 503 16.23 -3.76 41.30
N ASP A 504 16.31 -2.86 40.32
CA ASP A 504 16.35 -3.24 38.90
C ASP A 504 17.53 -4.18 38.61
N ILE A 505 18.70 -3.91 39.18
CA ILE A 505 19.89 -4.76 39.01
C ILE A 505 19.69 -6.13 39.65
N LEU A 506 19.15 -6.19 40.88
CA LEU A 506 18.87 -7.44 41.58
C LEU A 506 17.80 -8.28 40.88
N GLU A 507 16.85 -7.64 40.20
CA GLU A 507 15.85 -8.29 39.35
C GLU A 507 16.38 -8.63 37.95
N GLY A 508 17.67 -8.34 37.66
CA GLY A 508 18.29 -8.67 36.38
C GLY A 508 17.87 -7.75 35.22
N ARG A 509 17.33 -6.57 35.50
CA ARG A 509 16.93 -5.59 34.49
C ARG A 509 18.09 -4.64 34.18
N MET A 510 18.35 -4.46 32.89
CA MET A 510 19.22 -3.41 32.36
C MET A 510 18.37 -2.41 31.59
N ILE A 511 18.24 -1.17 32.09
CA ILE A 511 17.38 -0.14 31.49
C ILE A 511 18.27 0.87 30.76
N ILE A 512 18.06 1.01 29.45
CA ILE A 512 18.77 1.95 28.59
C ILE A 512 17.75 2.97 28.09
N GLU A 513 18.01 4.26 28.32
CA GLU A 513 17.17 5.35 27.83
C GLU A 513 17.84 6.01 26.63
N ILE A 514 17.13 6.11 25.52
CA ILE A 514 17.63 6.64 24.25
C ILE A 514 16.68 7.74 23.78
N GLY A 515 17.21 8.93 23.53
CA GLY A 515 16.49 10.02 22.90
C GLY A 515 17.14 10.40 21.58
N LEU A 516 16.32 10.72 20.57
CA LEU A 516 16.81 11.13 19.25
C LEU A 516 15.91 12.18 18.59
N ALA A 517 16.52 13.13 17.90
CA ALA A 517 15.86 14.22 17.21
C ALA A 517 15.86 13.95 15.69
N ALA A 518 14.83 13.30 15.15
CA ALA A 518 14.75 13.00 13.73
C ALA A 518 14.48 14.25 12.86
N VAL A 519 15.05 14.28 11.65
CA VAL A 519 14.82 15.38 10.69
C VAL A 519 13.38 15.39 10.17
N ARG A 520 12.77 16.57 10.16
CA ARG A 520 11.40 16.80 9.65
C ARG A 520 11.45 17.42 8.26
N PRO A 521 10.54 17.06 7.34
CA PRO A 521 10.47 17.66 6.01
C PRO A 521 9.90 19.08 6.05
N ALA A 522 10.38 19.94 5.14
CA ALA A 522 9.76 21.24 4.86
C ALA A 522 8.52 21.05 3.98
N GLU A 523 7.33 21.01 4.59
CA GLU A 523 6.06 20.81 3.89
C GLU A 523 5.50 22.12 3.27
N PHE A 524 5.75 23.27 3.90
CA PHE A 524 5.26 24.57 3.46
C PHE A 524 6.42 25.54 3.24
N ILE A 525 6.48 26.15 2.06
CA ILE A 525 7.44 27.22 1.73
C ILE A 525 6.64 28.51 1.55
N ILE A 526 6.83 29.48 2.46
CA ILE A 526 6.10 30.75 2.45
C ILE A 526 7.04 31.84 1.94
N ILE A 527 6.82 32.30 0.71
CA ILE A 527 7.56 33.43 0.11
C ILE A 527 6.77 34.71 0.36
N ARG A 528 7.36 35.66 1.09
CA ARG A 528 6.74 36.95 1.42
C ARG A 528 7.38 38.05 0.58
N PHE A 529 6.58 38.73 -0.24
CA PHE A 529 7.01 39.89 -1.00
C PHE A 529 6.68 41.17 -0.23
N SER A 530 7.64 42.10 -0.15
CA SER A 530 7.38 43.48 0.28
C SER A 530 7.86 44.44 -0.80
N HIS A 531 6.97 45.34 -1.22
CA HIS A 531 7.34 46.43 -2.11
C HIS A 531 7.94 47.56 -1.26
N PHE A 532 9.18 47.92 -1.56
CA PHE A 532 9.80 49.12 -0.99
C PHE A 532 9.80 50.22 -2.05
N LEU A 533 9.35 51.42 -1.66
CA LEU A 533 9.53 52.62 -2.48
C LEU A 533 11.02 52.91 -2.63
N GLN A 534 11.40 53.38 -3.82
CA GLN A 534 12.76 53.78 -4.15
C GLN A 534 13.27 54.77 -3.09
N LYS A 535 14.36 54.40 -2.40
CA LYS A 535 14.92 55.20 -1.29
C LYS A 535 15.91 56.28 -1.74
N SER A 536 16.15 56.42 -3.04
CA SER A 536 16.91 57.51 -3.67
C SER A 536 16.68 57.52 -5.18
#